data_AF-A0A958AHK7-F1
#
_entry.id   AF-A0A958AHK7-F1
#
_cell.length_a   1.000
_cell.length_b   1.000
_cell.length_c   1.000
_cell.angle_alpha   90.00
_cell.angle_beta   90.00
_cell.angle_gamma   90.00
#
_symmetry.space_group_name_H-M   'P 1'
#
loop_
_entity.id
_entity.type
_entity.pdbx_description
1 polymer ?
#
loop_
_entity_poly.entity_id
_entity_poly.type
_entity_poly.pdbx_seq_one_letter_code
_entity_poly.pdbx_strand_id
1 'polypeptide(L)'
;MPTNLDISFDTNDIIEADHVKQFADPIQDLESGSAWYRAATGSSNAYVVDFSDEDENGLDAGALTPGQIIHFKANHTNTGAATLAVDGTLGMGSAVPLTKNGGTALAAGDIQSGQMVAVLYSDESSGRFELIGGVGSGGGGGGGVDGSGTAGYLSKWSDSDTLTNSTAREAGSDNLGWGSGALGALSSGSGNIGIGTSALADVGTGNVNTAVGYQAGMSLDDGDNANVHVGYLAGQNATNVAAQVAIGSGAGKDAMGGGTVCIGASAGAKAGEYSFYGGSSSGFNNTGGYNIALGYEALYGTTGSNGTGNIAIGRQAGHEITTGAYNVCIGRDCGEALTTGNYNVAIGYQTAEAVQPGAHLVAIGFQALMHFNQSTTGVVAIGRAALTNFNTAGASAVAVGYAAGSDFSGTAGGVMVGKSAGFSASGDELVAIGSTAAGNASGDGVIAMGASACRYAVGNENIGIGSEAVRGYTDGTSATGTNNIGLGHRALVSFTSGGHNLAMGYETGDAVTTGIGNTMLGSYAGSAFSTGNYNVCLGHRAGDTATGSNKLYIHASSSSGATPLLGGEFDNRNLGVNGSSYGSGQGVVFIADRVAAPSSNPSGGGILYVESGALKFRGSSGTITTVASA
;
A
#
# COMPACT_ATOMS: atom_id res chain seq x y z
N MET A 1 49.90 36.52 48.95
CA MET A 1 48.85 36.97 49.90
C MET A 1 48.40 38.37 49.49
N PRO A 2 47.13 38.73 49.67
CA PRO A 2 46.08 38.03 50.42
C PRO A 2 44.89 37.64 49.49
N THR A 3 43.89 36.84 49.84
CA THR A 3 43.61 35.79 50.85
C THR A 3 42.14 35.43 50.61
N ASN A 4 41.76 34.20 50.99
CA ASN A 4 40.39 33.75 51.25
C ASN A 4 39.53 33.50 50.02
N LEU A 5 39.60 32.27 49.52
CA LEU A 5 38.39 31.61 49.02
C LEU A 5 37.52 31.37 50.26
N ASP A 6 36.58 32.28 50.48
CA ASP A 6 35.58 32.19 51.53
C ASP A 6 34.54 31.17 51.05
N ILE A 7 34.69 29.91 51.45
CA ILE A 7 33.63 28.91 51.30
C ILE A 7 32.87 28.93 52.62
N SER A 8 31.88 29.82 52.72
CA SER A 8 30.91 29.75 53.81
C SER A 8 30.01 28.54 53.53
N PHE A 9 30.15 27.49 54.32
CA PHE A 9 29.15 26.43 54.36
C PHE A 9 27.97 26.95 55.19
N ASP A 10 26.80 27.05 54.56
CA ASP A 10 25.58 27.33 55.31
C ASP A 10 25.27 26.14 56.22
N THR A 11 24.55 26.34 57.32
CA THR A 11 24.25 25.33 58.35
C THR A 11 23.44 24.11 57.86
N ASN A 12 23.22 23.98 56.55
CA ASN A 12 22.51 22.89 55.88
C ASN A 12 23.29 22.28 54.69
N ASP A 13 24.58 22.59 54.51
CA ASP A 13 25.38 21.91 53.49
C ASP A 13 25.63 20.45 53.88
N ILE A 14 24.98 19.54 53.17
CA ILE A 14 25.18 18.09 53.30
C ILE A 14 26.37 17.73 52.42
N ILE A 15 27.53 17.48 53.05
CA ILE A 15 28.68 16.91 52.37
C ILE A 15 28.33 15.46 51.97
N GLU A 16 28.00 15.23 50.71
CA GLU A 16 27.88 13.87 50.19
C GLU A 16 29.23 13.15 50.29
N ALA A 17 29.23 11.89 50.74
CA ALA A 17 30.43 11.11 50.99
C ALA A 17 31.37 10.98 49.77
N ASP A 18 30.86 11.17 48.55
CA ASP A 18 31.66 11.15 47.32
C ASP A 18 32.50 12.43 47.12
N HIS A 19 32.12 13.58 47.69
CA HIS A 19 32.97 14.79 47.68
C HIS A 19 34.16 14.68 48.64
N VAL A 20 34.15 13.76 49.61
CA VAL A 20 35.25 13.63 50.60
C VAL A 20 36.43 12.83 50.05
N LYS A 21 36.24 12.01 48.99
CA LYS A 21 37.34 11.29 48.33
C LYS A 21 38.38 12.21 47.69
N GLN A 22 38.05 13.48 47.41
CA GLN A 22 39.03 14.47 46.95
C GLN A 22 39.86 15.08 48.07
N PHE A 23 39.48 14.90 49.34
CA PHE A 23 40.09 15.60 50.48
C PHE A 23 40.71 14.68 51.55
N ALA A 24 40.36 13.39 51.61
CA ALA A 24 41.08 12.41 52.43
C ALA A 24 40.83 10.97 51.98
N ASP A 25 41.89 10.16 51.97
CA ASP A 25 41.77 8.72 51.72
C ASP A 25 41.11 8.02 52.93
N PRO A 26 40.05 7.20 52.72
CA PRO A 26 39.52 6.35 53.77
C PRO A 26 40.61 5.40 54.26
N ILE A 27 40.66 5.12 55.56
CA ILE A 27 41.55 4.07 56.08
C ILE A 27 41.09 2.73 55.50
N GLN A 28 41.87 2.19 54.55
CA GLN A 28 41.59 0.91 53.91
C GLN A 28 41.95 -0.23 54.87
N ASP A 29 41.10 -1.25 54.89
CA ASP A 29 41.43 -2.54 55.46
C ASP A 29 42.54 -3.16 54.59
N LEU A 30 43.73 -3.38 55.18
CA LEU A 30 44.94 -3.73 54.42
C LEU A 30 45.02 -5.23 54.07
N GLU A 31 44.08 -6.05 54.52
CA GLU A 31 43.99 -7.44 54.09
C GLU A 31 43.32 -7.61 52.71
N SER A 32 43.88 -8.50 51.91
CA SER A 32 43.34 -8.91 50.62
C SER A 32 41.97 -9.60 50.80
N GLY A 33 40.88 -8.83 50.67
CA GLY A 33 39.52 -9.35 50.53
C GLY A 33 38.47 -8.83 51.52
N SER A 34 38.79 -7.84 52.36
CA SER A 34 37.93 -7.39 53.46
C SER A 34 37.27 -6.02 53.19
N ALA A 35 36.12 -5.77 53.85
CA ALA A 35 35.24 -4.61 53.60
C ALA A 35 35.87 -3.29 54.07
N TRP A 36 35.37 -2.14 53.56
CA TRP A 36 35.84 -0.78 53.88
C TRP A 36 35.60 -0.32 55.34
N TYR A 37 35.48 -1.22 56.31
CA TYR A 37 35.12 -0.91 57.70
C TYR A 37 35.54 -2.00 58.70
N ARG A 38 35.69 -1.63 59.98
CA ARG A 38 35.90 -2.58 61.09
C ARG A 38 34.68 -2.73 62.01
N ALA A 39 34.55 -3.84 62.73
CA ALA A 39 33.55 -3.95 63.79
C ALA A 39 34.05 -3.27 65.07
N ALA A 40 33.23 -2.45 65.73
CA ALA A 40 33.63 -1.82 66.98
C ALA A 40 33.52 -2.79 68.18
N THR A 41 34.57 -2.94 68.99
CA THR A 41 34.61 -3.87 70.15
C THR A 41 34.19 -3.23 71.47
N GLY A 42 33.80 -1.96 71.44
CA GLY A 42 33.48 -1.13 72.61
C GLY A 42 32.13 -1.41 73.28
N SER A 43 31.94 -0.84 74.47
CA SER A 43 30.69 -0.92 75.26
C SER A 43 29.71 0.18 74.88
N SER A 44 28.48 0.13 75.40
CA SER A 44 27.47 1.17 75.15
C SER A 44 28.01 2.57 75.46
N ASN A 45 28.04 3.44 74.45
CA ASN A 45 28.59 4.81 74.46
C ASN A 45 30.12 4.93 74.45
N ALA A 46 30.88 3.84 74.44
CA ALA A 46 32.32 3.89 74.31
C ALA A 46 32.75 2.92 73.21
N TYR A 47 32.64 3.36 71.95
CA TYR A 47 33.05 2.59 70.78
C TYR A 47 34.57 2.51 70.71
N VAL A 48 35.08 1.34 70.33
CA VAL A 48 36.52 1.10 70.17
C VAL A 48 36.72 0.43 68.83
N VAL A 49 37.62 0.96 68.02
CA VAL A 49 38.07 0.32 66.78
C VAL A 49 39.52 -0.08 66.99
N ASP A 50 39.78 -1.38 66.97
CA ASP A 50 41.08 -1.96 67.23
C ASP A 50 41.84 -2.16 65.90
N PHE A 51 43.07 -1.66 65.80
CA PHE A 51 44.02 -1.80 64.70
C PHE A 51 45.35 -2.43 65.16
N SER A 52 45.35 -3.12 66.31
CA SER A 52 46.56 -3.63 66.97
C SER A 52 47.12 -4.96 66.44
N ASP A 53 46.49 -5.56 65.43
CA ASP A 53 46.92 -6.85 64.85
C ASP A 53 48.32 -6.79 64.20
N GLU A 54 49.09 -7.87 64.32
CA GLU A 54 50.53 -7.92 63.96
C GLU A 54 50.77 -7.91 62.44
N ASP A 55 49.76 -8.29 61.63
CA ASP A 55 49.89 -8.43 60.17
C ASP A 55 49.56 -7.14 59.37
N GLU A 56 49.14 -6.05 60.02
CA GLU A 56 48.53 -4.88 59.35
C GLU A 56 49.27 -3.54 59.54
N ASN A 57 50.60 -3.56 59.74
CA ASN A 57 51.44 -2.35 59.82
C ASN A 57 50.95 -1.26 60.80
N GLY A 58 50.25 -1.64 61.86
CA GLY A 58 50.05 -0.87 63.08
C GLY A 58 49.79 0.62 62.87
N LEU A 59 48.55 0.99 62.53
CA LEU A 59 48.14 2.39 62.56
C LEU A 59 48.18 2.85 64.03
N ASP A 60 49.20 3.64 64.37
CA ASP A 60 49.31 4.25 65.69
C ASP A 60 48.19 5.29 65.84
N ALA A 61 47.46 5.26 66.96
CA ALA A 61 46.44 6.26 67.26
C ALA A 61 47.05 7.68 67.27
N GLY A 62 48.35 7.81 67.55
CA GLY A 62 49.10 9.06 67.44
C GLY A 62 49.43 9.51 66.01
N ALA A 63 49.20 8.67 65.00
CA ALA A 63 49.47 8.94 63.59
C ALA A 63 48.22 9.39 62.80
N LEU A 64 47.05 9.48 63.45
CA LEU A 64 45.86 10.03 62.81
C LEU A 64 46.07 11.50 62.45
N THR A 65 45.91 11.82 61.17
CA THR A 65 45.99 13.19 60.66
C THR A 65 44.60 13.80 60.54
N PRO A 66 44.44 15.11 60.83
CA PRO A 66 43.16 15.78 60.72
C PRO A 66 42.62 15.63 59.29
N GLY A 67 41.37 15.23 59.15
CA GLY A 67 40.73 14.94 57.87
C GLY A 67 40.60 13.45 57.53
N GLN A 68 41.28 12.54 58.25
CA GLN A 68 41.11 11.11 58.00
C GLN A 68 39.73 10.60 58.43
N ILE A 69 39.15 9.71 57.61
CA ILE A 69 37.86 9.09 57.87
C ILE A 69 38.05 7.67 58.39
N ILE A 70 37.36 7.35 59.48
CA ILE A 70 37.28 6.00 60.05
C ILE A 70 35.88 5.45 59.85
N HIS A 71 35.78 4.26 59.27
CA HIS A 71 34.52 3.54 59.12
C HIS A 71 34.47 2.36 60.09
N PHE A 72 33.39 2.27 60.86
CA PHE A 72 33.14 1.12 61.70
C PHE A 72 31.67 0.73 61.75
N LYS A 73 31.42 -0.56 62.02
CA LYS A 73 30.09 -1.08 62.30
C LYS A 73 29.84 -1.04 63.80
N ALA A 74 28.83 -0.29 64.22
CA ALA A 74 28.47 -0.16 65.62
C ALA A 74 27.88 -1.48 66.17
N ASN A 75 28.48 -2.07 67.20
CA ASN A 75 27.94 -3.30 67.79
C ASN A 75 26.71 -3.06 68.69
N HIS A 76 26.51 -1.83 69.16
CA HIS A 76 25.40 -1.46 70.04
C HIS A 76 24.83 -0.07 69.70
N THR A 77 23.56 0.16 70.05
CA THR A 77 22.92 1.47 69.97
C THR A 77 23.44 2.38 71.09
N ASN A 78 23.73 3.64 70.80
CA ASN A 78 24.15 4.59 71.84
C ASN A 78 22.94 5.02 72.69
N THR A 79 23.15 5.15 73.99
CA THR A 79 22.13 5.58 74.97
C THR A 79 22.33 7.02 75.43
N GLY A 80 23.33 7.72 74.89
CA GLY A 80 23.64 9.12 75.17
C GLY A 80 24.93 9.56 74.47
N ALA A 81 25.61 10.56 75.03
CA ALA A 81 26.90 11.04 74.53
C ALA A 81 27.89 9.87 74.44
N ALA A 82 28.53 9.72 73.27
CA ALA A 82 29.41 8.60 72.98
C ALA A 82 30.84 9.05 72.72
N THR A 83 31.79 8.14 72.91
CA THR A 83 33.21 8.32 72.60
C THR A 83 33.71 7.25 71.64
N LEU A 84 34.77 7.56 70.88
CA LEU A 84 35.49 6.65 70.01
C LEU A 84 36.93 6.60 70.51
N ALA A 85 37.42 5.40 70.77
CA ALA A 85 38.84 5.14 70.88
C ALA A 85 39.30 4.39 69.61
N VAL A 86 40.48 4.75 69.14
CA VAL A 86 41.19 4.01 68.10
C VAL A 86 42.37 3.37 68.82
N ASP A 87 42.43 2.04 68.81
CA ASP A 87 43.52 1.29 69.44
C ASP A 87 44.51 0.83 68.38
N GLY A 88 45.81 0.89 68.70
CA GLY A 88 46.90 0.58 67.78
C GLY A 88 48.08 -0.06 68.50
N THR A 89 49.13 -0.43 67.77
CA THR A 89 50.23 -1.28 68.27
C THR A 89 51.03 -0.69 69.46
N LEU A 90 50.95 0.62 69.72
CA LEU A 90 51.64 1.31 70.83
C LEU A 90 50.74 1.62 72.04
N GLY A 91 49.46 1.24 72.01
CA GLY A 91 48.51 1.33 73.11
C GLY A 91 47.56 2.54 73.08
N MET A 92 46.27 2.25 73.28
CA MET A 92 45.08 3.11 73.36
C MET A 92 45.26 4.60 73.09
N GLY A 93 44.73 5.07 71.95
CA GLY A 93 44.28 6.46 71.84
C GLY A 93 43.24 6.75 72.93
N SER A 94 43.41 7.85 73.67
CA SER A 94 42.44 8.28 74.67
C SER A 94 41.06 8.44 74.02
N ALA A 95 40.02 7.91 74.66
CA ALA A 95 38.66 7.97 74.14
C ALA A 95 38.23 9.43 73.88
N VAL A 96 37.96 9.73 72.62
CA VAL A 96 37.61 11.06 72.14
C VAL A 96 36.09 11.16 71.99
N PRO A 97 35.45 12.29 72.30
CA PRO A 97 34.02 12.47 72.05
C PRO A 97 33.63 12.26 70.56
N LEU A 98 32.60 11.44 70.29
CA LEU A 98 31.87 11.52 69.03
C LEU A 98 30.86 12.65 69.13
N THR A 99 30.81 13.42 68.06
CA THR A 99 29.87 14.52 67.91
C THR A 99 29.23 14.50 66.52
N LYS A 100 28.20 15.31 66.34
CA LYS A 100 27.56 15.60 65.05
C LYS A 100 27.42 17.11 64.88
N ASN A 101 27.26 17.59 63.64
CA ASN A 101 26.95 18.99 63.33
C ASN A 101 27.91 19.99 64.02
N GLY A 102 29.21 19.86 63.78
CA GLY A 102 30.24 20.79 64.25
C GLY A 102 30.50 20.77 65.76
N GLY A 103 30.32 19.61 66.42
CA GLY A 103 30.69 19.43 67.84
C GLY A 103 29.55 19.17 68.82
N THR A 104 28.31 18.95 68.35
CA THR A 104 27.17 18.58 69.22
C THR A 104 27.30 17.14 69.70
N ALA A 105 27.20 16.88 71.01
CA ALA A 105 27.22 15.53 71.55
C ALA A 105 26.04 14.68 71.03
N LEU A 106 26.27 13.38 70.85
CA LEU A 106 25.22 12.47 70.39
C LEU A 106 24.10 12.29 71.42
N ALA A 107 22.86 12.23 70.94
CA ALA A 107 21.68 11.84 71.69
C ALA A 107 21.47 10.32 71.61
N ALA A 108 20.72 9.76 72.56
CA ALA A 108 20.36 8.34 72.54
C ALA A 108 19.70 7.96 71.21
N GLY A 109 20.19 6.91 70.55
CA GLY A 109 19.67 6.40 69.29
C GLY A 109 20.25 7.03 68.02
N ASP A 110 21.14 8.01 68.13
CA ASP A 110 21.86 8.60 66.97
C ASP A 110 22.75 7.56 66.23
N ILE A 111 23.20 6.53 66.94
CA ILE A 111 23.88 5.36 66.38
C ILE A 111 23.07 4.12 66.77
N GLN A 112 22.69 3.29 65.80
CA GLN A 112 21.98 2.03 66.01
C GLN A 112 22.92 0.82 65.98
N SER A 113 22.59 -0.25 66.70
CA SER A 113 23.29 -1.53 66.61
C SER A 113 23.25 -2.06 65.16
N GLY A 114 24.39 -2.49 64.65
CA GLY A 114 24.59 -2.93 63.28
C GLY A 114 24.77 -1.82 62.25
N GLN A 115 24.61 -0.54 62.63
CA GLN A 115 24.77 0.58 61.71
C GLN A 115 26.23 0.77 61.30
N MET A 116 26.43 1.09 60.02
CA MET A 116 27.71 1.59 59.52
C MET A 116 27.86 3.06 59.89
N VAL A 117 28.95 3.38 60.58
CA VAL A 117 29.27 4.72 61.08
C VAL A 117 30.56 5.17 60.42
N ALA A 118 30.50 6.32 59.77
CA ALA A 118 31.67 7.03 59.26
C ALA A 118 31.94 8.23 60.16
N VAL A 119 33.20 8.40 60.59
CA VAL A 119 33.61 9.56 61.38
C VAL A 119 34.83 10.24 60.80
N LEU A 120 34.82 11.57 60.83
CA LEU A 120 35.97 12.39 60.48
C LEU A 120 36.80 12.68 61.73
N TYR A 121 38.11 12.49 61.67
CA TYR A 121 39.02 12.98 62.71
C TYR A 121 39.30 14.48 62.50
N SER A 122 38.87 15.32 63.45
CA SER A 122 39.08 16.78 63.42
C SER A 122 40.00 17.19 64.59
N ASP A 123 41.12 17.84 64.28
CA ASP A 123 42.13 18.24 65.27
C ASP A 123 41.91 19.68 65.77
N GLU A 124 40.78 19.89 66.43
CA GLU A 124 40.58 21.10 67.23
C GLU A 124 41.03 20.83 68.67
N SER A 125 42.34 20.72 68.89
CA SER A 125 43.03 20.74 70.21
C SER A 125 42.67 19.68 71.26
N SER A 126 41.67 18.82 71.03
CA SER A 126 41.36 17.65 71.90
C SER A 126 41.26 16.32 71.16
N GLY A 127 41.41 16.30 69.83
CA GLY A 127 40.97 15.21 68.96
C GLY A 127 39.45 15.07 69.06
N ARG A 128 38.70 15.21 67.96
CA ARG A 128 37.24 15.02 67.96
C ARG A 128 36.84 14.19 66.75
N PHE A 129 35.99 13.19 66.96
CA PHE A 129 35.38 12.43 65.87
C PHE A 129 34.00 13.00 65.56
N GLU A 130 33.75 13.34 64.31
CA GLU A 130 32.45 13.87 63.87
C GLU A 130 31.75 12.87 62.95
N LEU A 131 30.49 12.51 63.27
CA LEU A 131 29.68 11.63 62.43
C LEU A 131 29.42 12.27 61.07
N ILE A 132 29.92 11.61 60.04
CA ILE A 132 29.64 11.92 58.64
C ILE A 132 28.37 11.17 58.27
N GLY A 133 27.22 11.69 58.69
CA GLY A 133 25.89 11.13 58.38
C GLY A 133 25.37 10.12 59.41
N GLY A 134 24.93 10.62 60.57
CA GLY A 134 24.01 9.89 61.44
C GLY A 134 22.57 10.14 61.00
N VAL A 135 21.82 9.07 60.69
CA VAL A 135 20.36 9.14 60.47
C VAL A 135 19.71 9.48 61.80
N GLY A 136 19.61 10.77 62.12
CA GLY A 136 18.89 11.24 63.29
C GLY A 136 17.40 11.01 63.10
N SER A 137 16.81 10.07 63.85
CA SER A 137 15.36 10.00 64.03
C SER A 137 14.93 11.15 64.95
N GLY A 138 14.78 12.34 64.40
CA GLY A 138 14.24 13.52 65.08
C GLY A 138 13.05 14.04 64.28
N GLY A 139 11.84 13.83 64.81
CA GLY A 139 10.59 14.25 64.16
C GLY A 139 10.53 15.76 63.92
N GLY A 140 10.15 16.13 62.70
CA GLY A 140 9.87 17.51 62.29
C GLY A 140 9.88 17.61 60.77
N GLY A 141 8.72 17.88 60.17
CA GLY A 141 8.43 17.79 58.74
C GLY A 141 9.51 18.31 57.78
N GLY A 142 9.81 17.48 56.79
CA GLY A 142 10.65 17.78 55.63
C GLY A 142 10.96 16.46 54.93
N GLY A 143 10.43 16.25 53.73
CA GLY A 143 10.53 14.99 52.99
C GLY A 143 11.98 14.58 52.74
N GLY A 144 12.47 13.65 53.55
CA GLY A 144 13.67 12.86 53.30
C GLY A 144 13.22 11.45 52.90
N VAL A 145 13.77 10.95 51.81
CA VAL A 145 13.44 9.67 51.18
C VAL A 145 13.64 8.52 52.17
N ASP A 146 12.54 7.86 52.54
CA ASP A 146 12.55 6.64 53.34
C ASP A 146 13.02 5.47 52.46
N GLY A 147 14.12 4.84 52.87
CA GLY A 147 14.81 3.76 52.15
C GLY A 147 14.10 2.42 52.22
N SER A 148 12.77 2.38 52.23
CA SER A 148 12.00 1.15 52.14
C SER A 148 10.89 1.26 51.08
N GLY A 149 11.30 1.10 49.83
CA GLY A 149 10.41 0.92 48.68
C GLY A 149 10.67 1.94 47.57
N THR A 150 10.76 1.43 46.34
CA THR A 150 10.67 2.15 45.05
C THR A 150 12.00 2.50 44.37
N ALA A 151 12.17 1.91 43.18
CA ALA A 151 13.05 2.22 42.04
C ALA A 151 14.45 2.80 42.33
N GLY A 152 15.48 1.99 42.07
CA GLY A 152 16.86 2.48 41.94
C GLY A 152 16.98 3.45 40.77
N TYR A 153 17.36 4.69 41.07
CA TYR A 153 17.66 5.72 40.07
C TYR A 153 19.15 5.79 39.76
N LEU A 154 19.41 5.99 38.47
CA LEU A 154 20.69 6.09 37.77
C LEU A 154 21.55 7.24 38.33
N SER A 155 22.69 6.92 38.96
CA SER A 155 23.67 7.92 39.42
C SER A 155 24.66 8.25 38.29
N LYS A 156 24.46 9.39 37.61
CA LYS A 156 25.48 10.27 36.99
C LYS A 156 24.81 11.28 36.04
N TRP A 157 24.61 12.52 36.46
CA TRP A 157 24.42 13.67 35.55
C TRP A 157 25.21 14.88 36.05
N SER A 158 25.74 15.66 35.10
CA SER A 158 26.54 16.87 35.33
C SER A 158 25.65 18.11 35.51
N ASP A 159 26.15 19.11 36.23
CA ASP A 159 25.49 20.36 36.70
C ASP A 159 24.74 21.23 35.65
N SER A 160 24.69 20.82 34.38
CA SER A 160 23.91 21.46 33.31
C SER A 160 22.61 20.72 32.95
N ASP A 161 22.39 19.51 33.47
CA ASP A 161 21.15 18.75 33.27
C ASP A 161 20.11 19.16 34.32
N THR A 162 19.23 20.09 33.96
CA THR A 162 18.08 20.47 34.81
C THR A 162 17.04 19.34 34.80
N LEU A 163 17.20 18.39 35.72
CA LEU A 163 16.07 17.60 36.21
C LEU A 163 15.18 18.55 37.03
N THR A 164 14.36 19.37 36.36
CA THR A 164 13.15 19.83 37.03
C THR A 164 12.32 18.57 37.22
N ASN A 165 12.37 17.99 38.41
CA ASN A 165 11.23 17.29 38.97
C ASN A 165 10.09 18.29 38.90
N SER A 166 9.37 18.33 37.77
CA SER A 166 8.19 19.15 37.65
C SER A 166 7.34 18.65 38.77
N THR A 167 7.06 19.51 39.75
CA THR A 167 6.06 19.27 40.77
C THR A 167 4.73 19.10 40.05
N ALA A 168 4.48 17.94 39.45
CA ALA A 168 3.16 17.47 39.10
C ALA A 168 2.48 17.32 40.46
N ARG A 169 1.84 18.40 40.87
CA ARG A 169 1.11 18.56 42.13
C ARG A 169 0.06 17.46 42.15
N GLU A 170 0.29 16.40 42.92
CA GLU A 170 -0.69 15.40 43.40
C GLU A 170 -1.97 15.27 42.55
N ALA A 171 -1.83 14.93 41.28
CA ALA A 171 -2.91 14.81 40.32
C ALA A 171 -2.73 13.48 39.56
N GLY A 172 -3.42 12.45 40.03
CA GLY A 172 -3.31 11.07 39.50
C GLY A 172 -2.04 10.32 39.91
N SER A 173 -1.95 9.05 39.50
CA SER A 173 -0.87 8.11 39.84
C SER A 173 0.02 7.80 38.64
N ASP A 174 1.26 7.37 38.89
CA ASP A 174 2.13 6.75 37.87
C ASP A 174 2.51 7.67 36.69
N ASN A 175 2.67 8.98 36.94
CA ASN A 175 3.11 9.95 35.94
C ASN A 175 4.63 10.22 36.01
N LEU A 176 5.30 10.41 34.87
CA LEU A 176 6.71 10.74 34.73
C LEU A 176 6.89 11.99 33.86
N GLY A 177 7.35 13.10 34.44
CA GLY A 177 7.64 14.35 33.74
C GLY A 177 9.13 14.71 33.79
N TRP A 178 9.74 15.00 32.64
CA TRP A 178 11.13 15.47 32.56
C TRP A 178 11.30 16.54 31.49
N GLY A 179 11.69 17.74 31.92
CA GLY A 179 11.92 18.90 31.06
C GLY A 179 11.04 20.08 31.48
N SER A 180 11.47 21.30 31.13
CA SER A 180 10.74 22.51 31.50
C SER A 180 9.31 22.49 30.94
N GLY A 181 8.30 22.63 31.81
CA GLY A 181 6.89 22.65 31.44
C GLY A 181 6.29 21.32 31.00
N ALA A 182 6.99 20.19 31.17
CA ALA A 182 6.41 18.87 30.95
C ALA A 182 5.28 18.62 31.98
N LEU A 183 4.14 18.07 31.54
CA LEU A 183 2.95 17.82 32.37
C LEU A 183 2.43 19.07 33.13
N GLY A 184 2.61 20.26 32.55
CA GLY A 184 2.41 21.54 33.24
C GLY A 184 0.97 21.82 33.73
N ALA A 185 -0.05 21.29 33.06
CA ALA A 185 -1.47 21.52 33.36
C ALA A 185 -2.17 20.34 34.07
N LEU A 186 -1.45 19.27 34.41
CA LEU A 186 -2.03 18.04 34.94
C LEU A 186 -2.77 18.30 36.26
N SER A 187 -4.09 18.08 36.24
CA SER A 187 -5.01 18.34 37.38
C SER A 187 -5.63 17.06 37.95
N SER A 188 -5.76 16.02 37.11
CA SER A 188 -6.03 14.63 37.47
C SER A 188 -5.60 13.73 36.30
N GLY A 189 -5.49 12.41 36.46
CA GLY A 189 -5.11 11.51 35.35
C GLY A 189 -3.79 10.77 35.58
N SER A 190 -3.75 9.51 35.19
CA SER A 190 -2.70 8.56 35.58
C SER A 190 -1.93 7.99 34.37
N GLY A 191 -0.69 7.56 34.60
CA GLY A 191 0.10 6.80 33.64
C GLY A 191 0.74 7.60 32.51
N ASN A 192 0.90 8.91 32.65
CA ASN A 192 1.45 9.79 31.62
C ASN A 192 2.97 9.91 31.69
N ILE A 193 3.66 9.83 30.55
CA ILE A 193 5.11 10.02 30.41
C ILE A 193 5.34 11.22 29.50
N GLY A 194 5.90 12.32 30.01
CA GLY A 194 6.28 13.50 29.23
C GLY A 194 7.78 13.79 29.37
N ILE A 195 8.54 13.66 28.27
CA ILE A 195 9.99 13.91 28.24
C ILE A 195 10.32 14.94 27.16
N GLY A 196 10.87 16.09 27.56
CA GLY A 196 11.16 17.21 26.68
C GLY A 196 10.45 18.49 27.14
N THR A 197 10.95 19.64 26.67
CA THR A 197 10.34 20.94 26.99
C THR A 197 8.89 20.98 26.50
N SER A 198 7.96 21.27 27.40
CA SER A 198 6.51 21.37 27.14
C SER A 198 5.87 20.10 26.54
N ALA A 199 6.46 18.91 26.77
CA ALA A 199 5.81 17.66 26.43
C ALA A 199 4.56 17.45 27.31
N LEU A 200 3.40 17.19 26.70
CA LEU A 200 2.10 17.10 27.39
C LEU A 200 1.79 18.32 28.26
N ALA A 201 2.13 19.54 27.82
CA ALA A 201 2.00 20.74 28.66
C ALA A 201 0.55 21.02 29.09
N ASP A 202 -0.43 20.77 28.21
CA ASP A 202 -1.83 21.14 28.44
C ASP A 202 -2.71 19.96 28.90
N VAL A 203 -2.14 18.76 29.12
CA VAL A 203 -2.94 17.59 29.53
C VAL A 203 -3.60 17.82 30.89
N GLY A 204 -4.93 17.92 30.91
CA GLY A 204 -5.72 18.24 32.11
C GLY A 204 -6.13 17.01 32.93
N THR A 205 -6.91 16.11 32.31
CA THR A 205 -7.44 14.85 32.89
C THR A 205 -7.08 13.58 32.10
N GLY A 206 -6.26 13.69 31.05
CA GLY A 206 -5.89 12.57 30.18
C GLY A 206 -5.05 11.48 30.87
N ASN A 207 -5.19 10.23 30.42
CA ASN A 207 -4.54 9.06 31.00
C ASN A 207 -3.69 8.30 29.96
N VAL A 208 -2.61 7.69 30.43
CA VAL A 208 -1.79 6.73 29.67
C VAL A 208 -1.17 7.34 28.40
N ASN A 209 -0.81 8.63 28.43
CA ASN A 209 -0.17 9.30 27.29
C ASN A 209 1.35 9.26 27.41
N THR A 210 2.06 8.87 26.35
CA THR A 210 3.52 8.93 26.25
C THR A 210 3.92 9.98 25.24
N ALA A 211 4.65 11.02 25.64
CA ALA A 211 5.20 12.05 24.77
C ALA A 211 6.70 12.25 25.01
N VAL A 212 7.49 12.21 23.94
CA VAL A 212 8.95 12.38 23.97
C VAL A 212 9.39 13.35 22.87
N GLY A 213 9.85 14.54 23.24
CA GLY A 213 10.31 15.58 22.33
C GLY A 213 9.85 16.97 22.75
N TYR A 214 10.42 18.00 22.12
CA TYR A 214 9.97 19.38 22.31
C TYR A 214 8.51 19.53 21.85
N GLN A 215 7.64 19.97 22.76
CA GLN A 215 6.20 20.20 22.54
C GLN A 215 5.43 18.98 21.98
N ALA A 216 5.92 17.76 22.23
CA ALA A 216 5.20 16.55 21.87
C ALA A 216 3.89 16.46 22.68
N GLY A 217 2.75 16.31 22.01
CA GLY A 217 1.42 16.25 22.63
C GLY A 217 1.03 17.49 23.43
N MET A 218 1.57 18.68 23.09
CA MET A 218 1.41 19.89 23.93
C MET A 218 -0.04 20.24 24.24
N SER A 219 -0.99 19.94 23.36
CA SER A 219 -2.39 20.41 23.44
C SER A 219 -3.42 19.28 23.61
N LEU A 220 -2.99 18.11 24.06
CA LEU A 220 -3.92 17.02 24.36
C LEU A 220 -4.86 17.42 25.50
N ASP A 221 -6.17 17.20 25.32
CA ASP A 221 -7.22 17.66 26.24
C ASP A 221 -7.87 16.53 27.07
N ASP A 222 -8.95 16.87 27.78
CA ASP A 222 -9.72 15.97 28.63
C ASP A 222 -10.50 14.93 27.79
N GLY A 223 -9.87 13.81 27.49
CA GLY A 223 -10.45 12.73 26.68
C GLY A 223 -9.42 12.02 25.80
N ASP A 224 -8.30 12.69 25.55
CA ASP A 224 -7.16 12.20 24.80
C ASP A 224 -6.35 11.23 25.66
N ASN A 225 -6.73 9.95 25.59
CA ASN A 225 -6.10 8.87 26.35
C ASN A 225 -5.29 7.93 25.44
N ALA A 226 -4.30 7.26 26.02
CA ALA A 226 -3.54 6.18 25.37
C ALA A 226 -2.75 6.62 24.11
N ASN A 227 -2.27 7.86 24.07
CA ASN A 227 -1.49 8.37 22.94
C ASN A 227 0.01 8.09 23.06
N VAL A 228 0.71 7.95 21.94
CA VAL A 228 2.17 7.76 21.85
C VAL A 228 2.77 8.76 20.87
N HIS A 229 3.35 9.85 21.36
CA HIS A 229 3.92 10.95 20.57
C HIS A 229 5.43 11.02 20.74
N VAL A 230 6.21 10.81 19.68
CA VAL A 230 7.68 10.78 19.74
C VAL A 230 8.26 11.63 18.61
N GLY A 231 8.86 12.77 18.95
CA GLY A 231 9.50 13.68 18.00
C GLY A 231 9.26 15.16 18.33
N TYR A 232 9.97 16.03 17.64
CA TYR A 232 9.74 17.48 17.68
C TYR A 232 8.32 17.78 17.19
N LEU A 233 7.46 18.40 18.01
CA LEU A 233 6.06 18.75 17.70
C LEU A 233 5.16 17.56 17.33
N ALA A 234 5.51 16.33 17.68
CA ALA A 234 4.65 15.16 17.42
C ALA A 234 3.31 15.32 18.17
N GLY A 235 2.19 15.26 17.47
CA GLY A 235 0.84 15.43 18.04
C GLY A 235 0.57 16.80 18.65
N GLN A 236 1.32 17.84 18.29
CA GLN A 236 1.03 19.21 18.74
C GLN A 236 -0.32 19.67 18.17
N ASN A 237 -1.16 20.35 18.98
CA ASN A 237 -2.51 20.81 18.63
C ASN A 237 -3.47 19.71 18.14
N ALA A 238 -3.16 18.43 18.38
CA ALA A 238 -4.09 17.37 18.08
C ALA A 238 -5.28 17.44 19.07
N THR A 239 -6.50 17.30 18.57
CA THR A 239 -7.75 17.42 19.35
C THR A 239 -8.64 16.22 19.14
N ASN A 240 -9.31 15.72 20.19
CA ASN A 240 -10.15 14.51 20.13
C ASN A 240 -9.38 13.27 19.62
N VAL A 241 -8.12 13.15 20.00
CA VAL A 241 -7.21 12.07 19.64
C VAL A 241 -7.04 11.10 20.80
N ALA A 242 -7.90 10.09 20.89
CA ALA A 242 -7.64 8.92 21.74
C ALA A 242 -6.93 7.83 20.93
N ALA A 243 -5.94 7.14 21.52
CA ALA A 243 -5.19 6.05 20.91
C ALA A 243 -4.44 6.41 19.61
N GLN A 244 -3.93 7.65 19.49
CA GLN A 244 -3.04 8.05 18.40
C GLN A 244 -1.60 7.58 18.65
N VAL A 245 -0.94 7.08 17.61
CA VAL A 245 0.51 6.89 17.57
C VAL A 245 1.09 7.92 16.60
N ALA A 246 1.95 8.82 17.06
CA ALA A 246 2.61 9.84 16.25
C ALA A 246 4.13 9.78 16.46
N ILE A 247 4.90 9.31 15.47
CA ILE A 247 6.35 9.14 15.57
C ILE A 247 7.03 9.85 14.41
N GLY A 248 7.78 10.91 14.71
CA GLY A 248 8.48 11.75 13.74
C GLY A 248 8.27 13.25 14.00
N SER A 249 9.12 14.08 13.40
CA SER A 249 9.00 15.55 13.53
C SER A 249 7.69 16.05 12.92
N GLY A 250 6.79 16.58 13.74
CA GLY A 250 5.47 17.07 13.36
C GLY A 250 4.48 15.97 12.93
N ALA A 251 4.75 14.68 13.20
CA ALA A 251 3.80 13.61 12.94
C ALA A 251 2.52 13.82 13.76
N GLY A 252 1.33 13.62 13.18
CA GLY A 252 0.05 13.76 13.87
C GLY A 252 -0.27 15.16 14.40
N LYS A 253 0.54 16.18 14.06
CA LYS A 253 0.24 17.57 14.45
C LYS A 253 -1.14 17.95 13.90
N ASP A 254 -1.88 18.82 14.59
CA ASP A 254 -3.21 19.32 14.19
C ASP A 254 -4.22 18.21 13.78
N ALA A 255 -4.02 16.96 14.21
CA ALA A 255 -4.94 15.85 13.93
C ALA A 255 -6.28 16.06 14.64
N MET A 256 -7.37 15.71 13.97
CA MET A 256 -8.75 16.00 14.43
C MET A 256 -9.55 14.74 14.79
N GLY A 257 -8.93 13.55 14.76
CA GLY A 257 -9.61 12.30 15.07
C GLY A 257 -8.68 11.22 15.62
N GLY A 258 -9.18 10.44 16.58
CA GLY A 258 -8.45 9.38 17.27
C GLY A 258 -8.20 8.11 16.46
N GLY A 259 -7.44 7.18 17.06
CA GLY A 259 -7.15 5.86 16.50
C GLY A 259 -6.20 5.87 15.30
N THR A 260 -5.48 6.95 15.08
CA THR A 260 -4.58 7.12 13.93
C THR A 260 -3.15 6.65 14.23
N VAL A 261 -2.46 6.09 13.25
CA VAL A 261 -1.03 5.80 13.31
C VAL A 261 -0.30 6.67 12.31
N CYS A 262 0.55 7.59 12.76
CA CYS A 262 1.30 8.55 11.96
C CYS A 262 2.80 8.34 12.21
N ILE A 263 3.54 7.81 11.23
CA ILE A 263 4.97 7.50 11.36
C ILE A 263 5.74 8.15 10.21
N GLY A 264 6.59 9.12 10.51
CA GLY A 264 7.35 9.90 9.53
C GLY A 264 7.23 11.39 9.77
N ALA A 265 8.18 12.18 9.25
CA ALA A 265 8.13 13.63 9.41
C ALA A 265 6.85 14.20 8.79
N SER A 266 6.06 14.92 9.58
CA SER A 266 4.78 15.52 9.19
C SER A 266 3.73 14.54 8.64
N ALA A 267 3.85 13.24 8.93
CA ALA A 267 2.81 12.27 8.57
C ALA A 267 1.50 12.59 9.32
N GLY A 268 0.36 12.58 8.62
CA GLY A 268 -0.95 12.78 9.23
C GLY A 268 -1.14 14.14 9.91
N ALA A 269 -0.51 15.20 9.41
CA ALA A 269 -0.56 16.54 10.00
C ALA A 269 -1.95 17.23 10.03
N LYS A 270 -2.99 16.58 9.51
CA LYS A 270 -4.41 16.95 9.70
C LYS A 270 -5.28 15.71 9.80
N ALA A 271 -4.71 14.60 10.29
CA ALA A 271 -5.27 13.26 10.18
C ALA A 271 -6.73 13.20 10.66
N GLY A 272 -7.57 12.58 9.83
CA GLY A 272 -8.87 12.07 10.25
C GLY A 272 -8.75 10.71 10.94
N GLU A 273 -9.77 10.38 11.72
CA GLU A 273 -9.85 9.20 12.59
C GLU A 273 -9.57 7.85 11.90
N TYR A 274 -9.04 6.88 12.66
CA TYR A 274 -8.78 5.49 12.25
C TYR A 274 -7.93 5.33 10.97
N SER A 275 -7.01 6.25 10.72
CA SER A 275 -6.12 6.23 9.55
C SER A 275 -4.69 5.78 9.88
N PHE A 276 -4.04 5.13 8.93
CA PHE A 276 -2.64 4.72 9.02
C PHE A 276 -1.80 5.50 7.99
N TYR A 277 -0.85 6.30 8.45
CA TYR A 277 0.05 7.13 7.65
C TYR A 277 1.51 6.77 7.98
N GLY A 278 2.24 6.22 7.01
CA GLY A 278 3.64 5.84 7.14
C GLY A 278 4.50 6.42 6.02
N GLY A 279 5.40 7.33 6.33
CA GLY A 279 6.26 8.03 5.36
C GLY A 279 6.18 9.54 5.54
N SER A 280 7.23 10.25 5.13
CA SER A 280 7.31 11.70 5.23
C SER A 280 6.15 12.36 4.47
N SER A 281 5.41 13.23 5.17
CA SER A 281 4.25 13.97 4.64
C SER A 281 3.12 13.10 4.06
N SER A 282 3.05 11.82 4.43
CA SER A 282 1.89 10.97 4.09
C SER A 282 0.63 11.48 4.79
N GLY A 283 -0.49 11.61 4.08
CA GLY A 283 -1.75 12.09 4.67
C GLY A 283 -1.72 13.54 5.18
N PHE A 284 -0.77 14.38 4.74
CA PHE A 284 -0.47 15.67 5.36
C PHE A 284 -1.68 16.63 5.48
N ASN A 285 -2.51 16.75 4.44
CA ASN A 285 -3.70 17.62 4.44
C ASN A 285 -5.03 16.85 4.52
N ASN A 286 -5.03 15.54 4.77
CA ASN A 286 -6.24 14.73 4.72
C ASN A 286 -6.94 14.66 6.09
N THR A 287 -8.14 15.25 6.16
CA THR A 287 -9.02 15.29 7.32
C THR A 287 -10.07 14.17 7.34
N GLY A 288 -10.13 13.35 6.29
CA GLY A 288 -11.02 12.18 6.19
C GLY A 288 -10.47 10.98 6.96
N GLY A 289 -11.37 10.11 7.42
CA GLY A 289 -11.02 8.94 8.21
C GLY A 289 -10.78 7.66 7.40
N TYR A 290 -10.40 6.59 8.09
CA TYR A 290 -10.28 5.22 7.55
C TYR A 290 -9.32 5.08 6.35
N ASN A 291 -8.27 5.91 6.30
CA ASN A 291 -7.31 5.90 5.19
C ASN A 291 -6.07 5.05 5.52
N ILE A 292 -5.42 4.50 4.49
CA ILE A 292 -4.07 3.91 4.57
C ILE A 292 -3.19 4.67 3.59
N ALA A 293 -2.17 5.38 4.05
CA ALA A 293 -1.14 5.98 3.19
C ALA A 293 0.26 5.55 3.60
N LEU A 294 1.04 5.02 2.65
CA LEU A 294 2.38 4.47 2.86
C LEU A 294 3.33 4.96 1.78
N GLY A 295 4.26 5.85 2.11
CA GLY A 295 5.26 6.39 1.19
C GLY A 295 5.46 7.90 1.36
N TYR A 296 6.49 8.43 0.70
CA TYR A 296 6.73 9.88 0.64
C TYR A 296 5.56 10.56 -0.10
N GLU A 297 4.89 11.49 0.58
CA GLU A 297 3.73 12.25 0.05
C GLU A 297 2.57 11.38 -0.46
N ALA A 298 2.42 10.14 0.04
CA ALA A 298 1.25 9.32 -0.25
C ALA A 298 0.00 9.98 0.35
N LEU A 299 -1.07 10.13 -0.44
CA LEU A 299 -2.32 10.78 -0.03
C LEU A 299 -2.11 12.18 0.57
N TYR A 300 -1.20 12.97 0.00
CA TYR A 300 -0.84 14.30 0.51
C TYR A 300 -2.06 15.23 0.62
N GLY A 301 -2.88 15.29 -0.43
CA GLY A 301 -4.11 16.08 -0.51
C GLY A 301 -3.87 17.60 -0.59
N THR A 302 -4.89 18.35 -0.96
CA THR A 302 -4.92 19.82 -0.81
C THR A 302 -5.56 20.23 0.52
N THR A 303 -5.45 21.51 0.89
CA THR A 303 -6.05 21.99 2.15
C THR A 303 -7.57 21.78 2.14
N GLY A 304 -8.10 21.10 3.17
CA GLY A 304 -9.54 20.78 3.27
C GLY A 304 -9.94 19.46 2.60
N SER A 305 -8.97 18.62 2.21
CA SER A 305 -9.23 17.28 1.68
C SER A 305 -9.85 16.40 2.77
N ASN A 306 -11.01 15.79 2.47
CA ASN A 306 -11.76 14.94 3.38
C ASN A 306 -12.00 13.52 2.83
N GLY A 307 -11.16 13.10 1.88
CA GLY A 307 -11.23 11.78 1.27
C GLY A 307 -11.14 10.67 2.31
N THR A 308 -12.17 9.82 2.35
CA THR A 308 -12.35 8.77 3.36
C THR A 308 -12.19 7.38 2.74
N GLY A 309 -11.59 6.44 3.46
CA GLY A 309 -11.52 5.04 3.04
C GLY A 309 -10.56 4.76 1.87
N ASN A 310 -9.56 5.60 1.65
CA ASN A 310 -8.60 5.45 0.56
C ASN A 310 -7.38 4.62 0.98
N ILE A 311 -6.83 3.83 0.05
CA ILE A 311 -5.54 3.12 0.19
C ILE A 311 -4.56 3.74 -0.79
N ALA A 312 -3.41 4.24 -0.32
CA ALA A 312 -2.37 4.89 -1.10
C ALA A 312 -0.99 4.34 -0.70
N ILE A 313 -0.36 3.51 -1.53
CA ILE A 313 0.91 2.85 -1.18
C ILE A 313 1.93 3.10 -2.30
N GLY A 314 2.95 3.91 -2.02
CA GLY A 314 4.01 4.31 -2.94
C GLY A 314 4.35 5.78 -2.81
N ARG A 315 5.47 6.19 -3.41
CA ARG A 315 5.83 7.62 -3.52
C ARG A 315 4.75 8.34 -4.33
N GLN A 316 4.17 9.41 -3.77
CA GLN A 316 3.13 10.25 -4.39
C GLN A 316 1.89 9.47 -4.89
N ALA A 317 1.61 8.30 -4.31
CA ALA A 317 0.37 7.57 -4.60
C ALA A 317 -0.84 8.38 -4.11
N GLY A 318 -1.82 8.62 -4.98
CA GLY A 318 -3.05 9.37 -4.65
C GLY A 318 -2.79 10.82 -4.20
N HIS A 319 -1.72 11.45 -4.69
CA HIS A 319 -1.24 12.74 -4.18
C HIS A 319 -2.29 13.84 -4.14
N GLU A 320 -3.12 14.00 -5.18
CA GLU A 320 -4.14 15.06 -5.25
C GLU A 320 -5.56 14.60 -4.88
N ILE A 321 -5.74 13.43 -4.24
CA ILE A 321 -7.07 13.03 -3.76
C ILE A 321 -7.56 14.08 -2.74
N THR A 322 -8.67 14.74 -3.06
CA THR A 322 -9.29 15.79 -2.23
C THR A 322 -10.51 15.28 -1.47
N THR A 323 -11.65 15.11 -2.15
CA THR A 323 -12.90 14.58 -1.57
C THR A 323 -13.22 13.16 -2.07
N GLY A 324 -12.38 12.59 -2.95
CA GLY A 324 -12.53 11.23 -3.44
C GLY A 324 -12.45 10.20 -2.31
N ALA A 325 -13.35 9.22 -2.33
CA ALA A 325 -13.49 8.19 -1.31
C ALA A 325 -13.40 6.77 -1.90
N TYR A 326 -12.94 5.84 -1.08
CA TYR A 326 -12.86 4.41 -1.41
C TYR A 326 -12.00 4.10 -2.64
N ASN A 327 -10.91 4.84 -2.85
CA ASN A 327 -9.96 4.60 -3.93
C ASN A 327 -8.78 3.72 -3.47
N VAL A 328 -8.22 2.92 -4.37
CA VAL A 328 -7.02 2.12 -4.15
C VAL A 328 -5.93 2.55 -5.12
N CYS A 329 -4.86 3.16 -4.63
CA CYS A 329 -3.68 3.62 -5.38
C CYS A 329 -2.45 2.87 -4.86
N ILE A 330 -1.84 1.98 -5.65
CA ILE A 330 -0.66 1.21 -5.24
C ILE A 330 0.41 1.28 -6.34
N GLY A 331 1.49 2.01 -6.08
CA GLY A 331 2.59 2.24 -7.01
C GLY A 331 3.15 3.67 -6.89
N ARG A 332 4.27 3.91 -7.57
CA ARG A 332 4.86 5.26 -7.64
C ARG A 332 4.07 6.12 -8.63
N ASP A 333 3.71 7.33 -8.20
CA ASP A 333 3.02 8.35 -9.01
C ASP A 333 1.70 7.81 -9.62
N CYS A 334 0.96 6.99 -8.86
CA CYS A 334 -0.31 6.41 -9.30
C CYS A 334 -1.50 7.22 -8.76
N GLY A 335 -2.52 7.41 -9.59
CA GLY A 335 -3.74 8.13 -9.22
C GLY A 335 -3.50 9.58 -8.80
N GLU A 336 -2.43 10.21 -9.30
CA GLU A 336 -2.00 11.55 -8.88
C GLU A 336 -3.14 12.56 -9.02
N ALA A 337 -3.87 12.55 -10.13
CA ALA A 337 -4.95 13.49 -10.42
C ALA A 337 -6.36 13.07 -9.93
N LEU A 338 -6.53 11.99 -9.15
CA LEU A 338 -7.84 11.50 -8.69
C LEU A 338 -8.50 12.42 -7.64
N THR A 339 -8.90 13.63 -8.03
CA THR A 339 -9.34 14.69 -7.10
C THR A 339 -10.63 14.36 -6.33
N THR A 340 -11.75 14.17 -7.02
CA THR A 340 -13.08 13.94 -6.40
C THR A 340 -13.72 12.60 -6.76
N GLY A 341 -13.03 11.76 -7.54
CA GLY A 341 -13.53 10.46 -8.00
C GLY A 341 -13.61 9.43 -6.87
N ASN A 342 -14.64 8.57 -6.92
CA ASN A 342 -14.85 7.50 -5.94
C ASN A 342 -14.68 6.12 -6.58
N TYR A 343 -14.35 5.12 -5.75
CA TYR A 343 -14.33 3.70 -6.13
C TYR A 343 -13.36 3.37 -7.29
N ASN A 344 -12.23 4.05 -7.37
CA ASN A 344 -11.22 3.80 -8.40
C ASN A 344 -10.13 2.85 -7.89
N VAL A 345 -9.59 2.01 -8.77
CA VAL A 345 -8.43 1.14 -8.53
C VAL A 345 -7.33 1.52 -9.51
N ALA A 346 -6.19 2.01 -9.00
CA ALA A 346 -4.98 2.34 -9.74
C ALA A 346 -3.78 1.57 -9.16
N ILE A 347 -3.21 0.62 -9.90
CA ILE A 347 -2.11 -0.22 -9.43
C ILE A 347 -1.00 -0.28 -10.47
N GLY A 348 0.17 0.28 -10.17
CA GLY A 348 1.32 0.32 -11.07
C GLY A 348 2.03 1.66 -11.08
N TYR A 349 3.08 1.79 -11.89
CA TYR A 349 3.80 3.05 -12.05
C TYR A 349 3.12 3.96 -13.08
N GLN A 350 2.90 5.23 -12.72
CA GLN A 350 2.22 6.23 -13.58
C GLN A 350 0.87 5.74 -14.12
N THR A 351 0.10 5.08 -13.27
CA THR A 351 -1.28 4.69 -13.61
C THR A 351 -2.23 5.82 -13.27
N ALA A 352 -3.20 6.11 -14.14
CA ALA A 352 -4.22 7.12 -13.87
C ALA A 352 -3.63 8.50 -13.47
N GLU A 353 -2.56 8.93 -14.14
CA GLU A 353 -1.79 10.15 -13.79
C GLU A 353 -2.56 11.46 -14.08
N ALA A 354 -3.52 11.47 -15.01
CA ALA A 354 -4.22 12.69 -15.46
C ALA A 354 -5.75 12.71 -15.28
N VAL A 355 -6.33 11.80 -14.50
CA VAL A 355 -7.79 11.56 -14.44
C VAL A 355 -8.57 12.70 -13.74
N GLN A 356 -9.29 13.52 -14.50
CA GLN A 356 -10.32 14.45 -13.97
C GLN A 356 -11.64 13.71 -13.68
N PRO A 357 -12.54 14.20 -12.81
CA PRO A 357 -13.44 13.38 -11.98
C PRO A 357 -14.10 12.22 -12.72
N GLY A 358 -13.58 11.02 -12.49
CA GLY A 358 -14.13 9.75 -12.95
C GLY A 358 -14.33 8.80 -11.77
N ALA A 359 -15.43 8.07 -11.78
CA ALA A 359 -15.75 7.07 -10.76
C ALA A 359 -15.76 5.66 -11.37
N HIS A 360 -15.42 4.66 -10.56
CA HIS A 360 -15.42 3.25 -10.96
C HIS A 360 -14.41 2.90 -12.06
N LEU A 361 -13.20 3.48 -12.01
CA LEU A 361 -12.10 3.14 -12.91
C LEU A 361 -11.27 1.97 -12.37
N VAL A 362 -10.77 1.13 -13.26
CA VAL A 362 -9.77 0.07 -12.94
C VAL A 362 -8.56 0.24 -13.85
N ALA A 363 -7.46 0.78 -13.34
CA ALA A 363 -6.17 0.92 -14.03
C ALA A 363 -5.13 0.03 -13.36
N ILE A 364 -4.60 -0.98 -14.06
CA ILE A 364 -3.60 -1.90 -13.49
C ILE A 364 -2.47 -2.13 -14.51
N GLY A 365 -1.23 -1.80 -14.16
CA GLY A 365 -0.03 -2.02 -14.98
C GLY A 365 0.74 -0.75 -15.28
N PHE A 366 1.99 -0.85 -15.76
CA PHE A 366 2.83 0.31 -16.10
C PHE A 366 2.14 1.23 -17.13
N GLN A 367 1.88 2.50 -16.78
CA GLN A 367 1.29 3.52 -17.65
C GLN A 367 -0.13 3.20 -18.18
N ALA A 368 -0.91 2.36 -17.48
CA ALA A 368 -2.32 2.19 -17.81
C ALA A 368 -3.09 3.49 -17.53
N LEU A 369 -3.86 4.00 -18.50
CA LEU A 369 -4.56 5.30 -18.43
C LEU A 369 -3.67 6.51 -18.08
N MET A 370 -2.41 6.52 -18.54
CA MET A 370 -1.45 7.59 -18.19
C MET A 370 -1.92 9.00 -18.61
N HIS A 371 -2.32 9.20 -19.87
CA HIS A 371 -2.75 10.51 -20.39
C HIS A 371 -4.27 10.68 -20.43
N PHE A 372 -4.99 9.97 -19.57
CA PHE A 372 -6.44 10.02 -19.53
C PHE A 372 -6.92 11.30 -18.83
N ASN A 373 -7.32 12.33 -19.58
CA ASN A 373 -7.66 13.67 -19.04
C ASN A 373 -9.16 14.03 -19.14
N GLN A 374 -10.05 13.03 -19.11
CA GLN A 374 -11.49 13.23 -19.30
C GLN A 374 -12.31 12.73 -18.11
N SER A 375 -13.51 13.28 -17.91
CA SER A 375 -14.48 12.78 -16.95
C SER A 375 -15.26 11.60 -17.56
N THR A 376 -14.90 10.37 -17.20
CA THR A 376 -15.63 9.15 -17.60
C THR A 376 -15.83 8.22 -16.40
N THR A 377 -16.75 7.28 -16.56
CA THR A 377 -17.02 6.23 -15.56
C THR A 377 -16.90 4.84 -16.18
N GLY A 378 -16.48 3.86 -15.38
CA GLY A 378 -16.53 2.44 -15.78
C GLY A 378 -15.50 2.02 -16.83
N VAL A 379 -14.34 2.67 -16.88
CA VAL A 379 -13.22 2.25 -17.73
C VAL A 379 -12.38 1.20 -17.02
N VAL A 380 -12.06 0.10 -17.71
CA VAL A 380 -11.14 -0.95 -17.25
C VAL A 380 -9.93 -0.97 -18.17
N ALA A 381 -8.73 -0.72 -17.64
CA ALA A 381 -7.45 -0.74 -18.33
C ALA A 381 -6.46 -1.63 -17.56
N ILE A 382 -6.23 -2.85 -18.03
CA ILE A 382 -5.35 -3.83 -17.36
C ILE A 382 -4.25 -4.26 -18.31
N GLY A 383 -3.00 -3.92 -17.99
CA GLY A 383 -1.82 -4.25 -18.77
C GLY A 383 -0.92 -3.02 -18.97
N ARG A 384 0.35 -3.27 -19.33
CA ARG A 384 1.28 -2.18 -19.65
C ARG A 384 0.73 -1.37 -20.82
N ALA A 385 0.62 -0.06 -20.64
CA ALA A 385 0.17 0.91 -21.65
C ALA A 385 -1.26 0.66 -22.18
N ALA A 386 -2.13 -0.04 -21.43
CA ALA A 386 -3.54 -0.17 -21.80
C ALA A 386 -4.23 1.19 -21.73
N LEU A 387 -4.94 1.59 -22.82
CA LEU A 387 -5.63 2.87 -22.94
C LEU A 387 -4.75 4.11 -22.65
N THR A 388 -3.44 4.06 -22.92
CA THR A 388 -2.47 5.13 -22.53
C THR A 388 -2.88 6.53 -22.99
N ASN A 389 -3.37 6.65 -24.23
CA ASN A 389 -3.78 7.92 -24.85
C ASN A 389 -5.30 7.98 -25.07
N PHE A 390 -6.06 7.22 -24.28
CA PHE A 390 -7.51 7.27 -24.35
C PHE A 390 -7.99 8.66 -23.90
N ASN A 391 -8.68 9.38 -24.78
CA ASN A 391 -9.06 10.77 -24.56
C ASN A 391 -10.47 11.03 -25.12
N THR A 392 -11.42 10.16 -24.75
CA THR A 392 -12.81 10.31 -25.16
C THR A 392 -13.72 10.47 -23.95
N ALA A 393 -14.38 11.62 -23.85
CA ALA A 393 -15.35 11.89 -22.80
C ALA A 393 -16.61 11.00 -22.95
N GLY A 394 -17.20 10.60 -21.83
CA GLY A 394 -18.41 9.75 -21.79
C GLY A 394 -18.23 8.25 -22.10
N ALA A 395 -17.08 7.80 -22.58
CA ALA A 395 -16.88 6.42 -23.04
C ALA A 395 -16.49 5.45 -21.90
N SER A 396 -17.16 4.28 -21.85
CA SER A 396 -16.79 3.15 -20.97
C SER A 396 -16.07 2.07 -21.78
N ALA A 397 -14.74 2.04 -21.71
CA ALA A 397 -13.92 1.06 -22.44
C ALA A 397 -13.36 -0.03 -21.52
N VAL A 398 -13.29 -1.26 -22.03
CA VAL A 398 -12.60 -2.39 -21.37
C VAL A 398 -11.39 -2.76 -22.22
N ALA A 399 -10.18 -2.53 -21.73
CA ALA A 399 -8.93 -2.88 -22.37
C ALA A 399 -8.08 -3.77 -21.46
N VAL A 400 -7.73 -4.97 -21.93
CA VAL A 400 -6.94 -5.95 -21.17
C VAL A 400 -5.83 -6.52 -22.04
N GLY A 401 -4.57 -6.18 -21.75
CA GLY A 401 -3.39 -6.65 -22.45
C GLY A 401 -2.32 -5.57 -22.63
N TYR A 402 -1.15 -5.96 -23.12
CA TYR A 402 -0.08 -5.00 -23.47
C TYR A 402 -0.56 -4.08 -24.60
N ALA A 403 -0.58 -2.77 -24.35
CA ALA A 403 -0.98 -1.72 -25.29
C ALA A 403 -2.40 -1.91 -25.90
N ALA A 404 -3.29 -2.64 -25.21
CA ALA A 404 -4.68 -2.77 -25.63
C ALA A 404 -5.37 -1.39 -25.61
N GLY A 405 -6.03 -1.01 -26.71
CA GLY A 405 -6.69 0.27 -26.87
C GLY A 405 -5.75 1.49 -26.79
N SER A 406 -4.42 1.32 -26.96
CA SER A 406 -3.55 2.50 -27.11
C SER A 406 -4.05 3.31 -28.30
N ASP A 407 -4.34 4.59 -28.07
CA ASP A 407 -4.86 5.52 -29.09
C ASP A 407 -6.29 5.21 -29.58
N PHE A 408 -7.07 4.43 -28.83
CA PHE A 408 -8.49 4.25 -29.13
C PHE A 408 -9.27 5.57 -28.98
N SER A 409 -10.16 5.86 -29.93
CA SER A 409 -10.87 7.16 -30.01
C SER A 409 -12.40 7.06 -30.17
N GLY A 410 -13.01 5.90 -29.89
CA GLY A 410 -14.47 5.75 -29.87
C GLY A 410 -15.15 6.46 -28.70
N THR A 411 -16.38 6.93 -28.92
CA THR A 411 -17.21 7.74 -27.99
C THR A 411 -18.16 6.94 -27.12
N ALA A 412 -18.59 5.75 -27.54
CA ALA A 412 -19.43 4.84 -26.75
C ALA A 412 -18.63 3.77 -25.98
N GLY A 413 -17.29 3.75 -26.13
CA GLY A 413 -16.43 2.72 -25.55
C GLY A 413 -16.38 1.42 -26.38
N GLY A 414 -15.53 0.49 -25.96
CA GLY A 414 -15.31 -0.78 -26.67
C GLY A 414 -14.60 -1.82 -25.79
N VAL A 415 -14.63 -3.08 -26.21
CA VAL A 415 -13.96 -4.23 -25.56
C VAL A 415 -12.71 -4.59 -26.33
N MET A 416 -11.54 -4.49 -25.73
CA MET A 416 -10.23 -4.69 -26.34
C MET A 416 -9.38 -5.64 -25.48
N VAL A 417 -9.36 -6.93 -25.81
CA VAL A 417 -8.69 -7.96 -25.01
C VAL A 417 -7.61 -8.66 -25.84
N GLY A 418 -6.34 -8.48 -25.46
CA GLY A 418 -5.18 -9.05 -26.12
C GLY A 418 -4.06 -8.04 -26.34
N LYS A 419 -2.89 -8.52 -26.76
CA LYS A 419 -1.75 -7.64 -27.10
C LYS A 419 -2.14 -6.71 -28.25
N SER A 420 -2.14 -5.41 -28.01
CA SER A 420 -2.42 -4.35 -29.00
C SER A 420 -3.79 -4.51 -29.69
N ALA A 421 -4.76 -5.16 -29.05
CA ALA A 421 -6.14 -5.19 -29.52
C ALA A 421 -6.70 -3.76 -29.55
N GLY A 422 -7.37 -3.36 -30.63
CA GLY A 422 -7.91 -2.00 -30.79
C GLY A 422 -6.86 -0.88 -30.83
N PHE A 423 -5.59 -1.19 -31.09
CA PHE A 423 -4.53 -0.19 -31.22
C PHE A 423 -4.87 0.82 -32.33
N SER A 424 -4.94 2.11 -32.01
CA SER A 424 -5.34 3.20 -32.91
C SER A 424 -6.68 2.95 -33.61
N ALA A 425 -7.57 2.17 -33.00
CA ALA A 425 -8.90 1.96 -33.54
C ALA A 425 -9.81 3.16 -33.23
N SER A 426 -10.83 3.36 -34.06
CA SER A 426 -11.86 4.38 -33.90
C SER A 426 -13.22 3.79 -34.20
N GLY A 427 -14.27 4.43 -33.68
CA GLY A 427 -15.65 3.96 -33.79
C GLY A 427 -16.19 3.40 -32.49
N ASP A 428 -17.50 3.39 -32.42
CA ASP A 428 -18.28 3.02 -31.25
C ASP A 428 -18.56 1.52 -31.20
N GLU A 429 -18.76 0.97 -30.01
CA GLU A 429 -19.17 -0.43 -29.78
C GLU A 429 -18.22 -1.49 -30.37
N LEU A 430 -16.94 -1.14 -30.51
CA LEU A 430 -15.89 -2.03 -31.00
C LEU A 430 -15.69 -3.24 -30.06
N VAL A 431 -15.68 -4.45 -30.61
CA VAL A 431 -15.22 -5.66 -29.91
C VAL A 431 -13.95 -6.17 -30.59
N ALA A 432 -12.82 -6.19 -29.89
CA ALA A 432 -11.51 -6.59 -30.37
C ALA A 432 -10.87 -7.59 -29.40
N ILE A 433 -10.92 -8.88 -29.72
CA ILE A 433 -10.42 -9.96 -28.88
C ILE A 433 -9.37 -10.75 -29.66
N GLY A 434 -8.11 -10.66 -29.24
CA GLY A 434 -6.96 -11.32 -29.88
C GLY A 434 -5.79 -10.38 -30.13
N SER A 435 -4.63 -10.95 -30.46
CA SER A 435 -3.42 -10.14 -30.76
C SER A 435 -3.65 -9.27 -31.99
N THR A 436 -3.57 -7.95 -31.82
CA THR A 436 -3.78 -6.92 -32.86
C THR A 436 -5.15 -6.97 -33.56
N ALA A 437 -6.15 -7.61 -32.95
CA ALA A 437 -7.53 -7.60 -33.42
C ALA A 437 -8.03 -6.15 -33.51
N ALA A 438 -8.72 -5.82 -34.61
CA ALA A 438 -9.19 -4.47 -34.94
C ALA A 438 -8.14 -3.36 -34.87
N GLY A 439 -6.84 -3.68 -34.93
CA GLY A 439 -5.80 -2.64 -34.94
C GLY A 439 -5.96 -1.72 -36.15
N ASN A 440 -6.00 -0.41 -35.94
CA ASN A 440 -6.26 0.61 -36.96
C ASN A 440 -7.61 0.42 -37.69
N ALA A 441 -8.57 -0.27 -37.07
CA ALA A 441 -9.93 -0.29 -37.59
C ALA A 441 -10.61 1.06 -37.35
N SER A 442 -11.52 1.45 -38.23
CA SER A 442 -12.33 2.65 -38.10
C SER A 442 -13.76 2.33 -38.52
N GLY A 443 -14.70 2.48 -37.61
CA GLY A 443 -16.11 2.23 -37.89
C GLY A 443 -16.83 1.66 -36.68
N ASP A 444 -18.13 1.92 -36.63
CA ASP A 444 -18.98 1.55 -35.51
C ASP A 444 -19.41 0.08 -35.61
N GLY A 445 -19.57 -0.60 -34.47
CA GLY A 445 -20.09 -1.96 -34.39
C GLY A 445 -19.19 -3.03 -35.00
N VAL A 446 -17.88 -2.80 -35.10
CA VAL A 446 -16.92 -3.79 -35.60
C VAL A 446 -16.70 -4.88 -34.55
N ILE A 447 -16.81 -6.16 -34.94
CA ILE A 447 -16.57 -7.33 -34.08
C ILE A 447 -15.40 -8.13 -34.64
N ALA A 448 -14.27 -8.09 -33.95
CA ALA A 448 -13.01 -8.72 -34.32
C ALA A 448 -12.58 -9.73 -33.25
N MET A 449 -12.68 -11.02 -33.55
CA MET A 449 -12.32 -12.09 -32.63
C MET A 449 -11.31 -13.04 -33.28
N GLY A 450 -10.04 -12.93 -32.93
CA GLY A 450 -8.94 -13.68 -33.52
C GLY A 450 -7.71 -12.81 -33.75
N ALA A 451 -6.55 -13.43 -33.94
CA ALA A 451 -5.32 -12.67 -34.22
C ALA A 451 -5.47 -11.89 -35.54
N SER A 452 -5.27 -10.57 -35.48
CA SER A 452 -5.42 -9.65 -36.63
C SER A 452 -6.79 -9.68 -37.35
N ALA A 453 -7.85 -10.19 -36.71
CA ALA A 453 -9.21 -10.07 -37.25
C ALA A 453 -9.61 -8.59 -37.39
N CYS A 454 -10.31 -8.21 -38.45
CA CYS A 454 -10.73 -6.83 -38.76
C CYS A 454 -9.63 -5.77 -38.72
N ARG A 455 -8.36 -6.16 -38.77
CA ARG A 455 -7.26 -5.19 -38.74
C ARG A 455 -7.32 -4.36 -40.04
N TYR A 456 -7.26 -3.04 -39.92
CA TYR A 456 -7.43 -2.08 -41.02
C TYR A 456 -8.83 -2.09 -41.69
N ALA A 457 -9.87 -2.60 -41.03
CA ALA A 457 -11.25 -2.44 -41.51
C ALA A 457 -11.75 -1.01 -41.25
N VAL A 458 -12.12 -0.26 -42.29
CA VAL A 458 -12.49 1.18 -42.24
C VAL A 458 -14.00 1.37 -42.50
N GLY A 459 -14.83 0.41 -42.11
CA GLY A 459 -16.29 0.46 -42.32
C GLY A 459 -17.06 -0.13 -41.16
N ASN A 460 -18.32 0.28 -41.03
CA ASN A 460 -19.22 -0.10 -39.95
C ASN A 460 -19.69 -1.57 -40.06
N GLU A 461 -20.04 -2.15 -38.92
CA GLU A 461 -20.75 -3.43 -38.77
C GLU A 461 -20.05 -4.62 -39.45
N ASN A 462 -18.72 -4.60 -39.48
CA ASN A 462 -17.91 -5.72 -39.96
C ASN A 462 -17.64 -6.72 -38.83
N ILE A 463 -17.95 -7.99 -39.07
CA ILE A 463 -17.78 -9.10 -38.13
C ILE A 463 -16.71 -10.06 -38.67
N GLY A 464 -15.52 -10.06 -38.09
CA GLY A 464 -14.44 -11.00 -38.37
C GLY A 464 -14.17 -11.92 -37.17
N ILE A 465 -14.46 -13.21 -37.30
CA ILE A 465 -14.15 -14.21 -36.27
C ILE A 465 -13.24 -15.28 -36.87
N GLY A 466 -12.00 -15.37 -36.39
CA GLY A 466 -10.93 -16.19 -36.94
C GLY A 466 -9.67 -15.36 -37.16
N SER A 467 -8.50 -16.01 -37.22
CA SER A 467 -7.25 -15.31 -37.52
C SER A 467 -7.32 -14.68 -38.90
N GLU A 468 -7.02 -13.38 -38.99
CA GLU A 468 -7.05 -12.59 -40.23
C GLU A 468 -8.41 -12.55 -40.96
N ALA A 469 -9.52 -12.88 -40.29
CA ALA A 469 -10.85 -12.73 -40.85
C ALA A 469 -11.19 -11.25 -41.07
N VAL A 470 -11.75 -10.92 -42.24
CA VAL A 470 -12.16 -9.56 -42.65
C VAL A 470 -11.01 -8.56 -42.46
N ARG A 471 -9.80 -8.94 -42.83
CA ARG A 471 -8.63 -8.06 -42.72
C ARG A 471 -8.58 -7.11 -43.93
N GLY A 472 -8.35 -5.82 -43.68
CA GLY A 472 -8.14 -4.82 -44.73
C GLY A 472 -6.68 -4.76 -45.21
N TYR A 473 -6.47 -4.10 -46.35
CA TYR A 473 -5.13 -3.85 -46.89
C TYR A 473 -4.38 -2.75 -46.14
N THR A 474 -3.04 -2.86 -46.15
CA THR A 474 -2.11 -1.88 -45.59
C THR A 474 -1.56 -0.89 -46.62
N ASP A 475 -1.99 -0.98 -47.87
CA ASP A 475 -1.43 -0.21 -48.99
C ASP A 475 -2.02 1.20 -49.16
N GLY A 476 -2.85 1.63 -48.20
CA GLY A 476 -3.52 2.93 -48.21
C GLY A 476 -4.90 2.90 -48.87
N THR A 477 -5.31 1.79 -49.49
CA THR A 477 -6.72 1.58 -49.85
C THR A 477 -7.50 1.23 -48.59
N SER A 478 -8.24 2.21 -48.07
CA SER A 478 -9.06 2.00 -46.87
C SER A 478 -10.09 0.91 -47.16
N ALA A 479 -10.14 -0.13 -46.31
CA ALA A 479 -11.10 -1.21 -46.44
C ALA A 479 -12.49 -0.73 -45.94
N THR A 480 -13.10 0.16 -46.71
CA THR A 480 -14.34 0.92 -46.44
C THR A 480 -15.62 0.10 -46.55
N GLY A 481 -15.53 -1.16 -46.96
CA GLY A 481 -16.67 -2.07 -47.01
C GLY A 481 -17.37 -2.18 -45.65
N THR A 482 -18.70 -2.24 -45.65
CA THR A 482 -19.53 -2.34 -44.45
C THR A 482 -20.35 -3.62 -44.44
N ASN A 483 -20.87 -4.02 -43.27
CA ASN A 483 -21.80 -5.14 -43.13
C ASN A 483 -21.25 -6.49 -43.62
N ASN A 484 -19.93 -6.71 -43.54
CA ASN A 484 -19.34 -8.00 -43.93
C ASN A 484 -19.23 -8.93 -42.73
N ILE A 485 -19.51 -10.22 -42.93
CA ILE A 485 -19.39 -11.27 -41.93
C ILE A 485 -18.40 -12.32 -42.44
N GLY A 486 -17.20 -12.37 -41.87
CA GLY A 486 -16.16 -13.36 -42.14
C GLY A 486 -15.92 -14.26 -40.93
N LEU A 487 -16.18 -15.56 -41.07
CA LEU A 487 -16.09 -16.54 -39.99
C LEU A 487 -15.16 -17.68 -40.39
N GLY A 488 -13.92 -17.66 -39.92
CA GLY A 488 -12.88 -18.65 -40.20
C GLY A 488 -11.53 -18.01 -40.48
N HIS A 489 -10.46 -18.82 -40.51
CA HIS A 489 -9.12 -18.34 -40.82
C HIS A 489 -9.08 -17.72 -42.23
N ARG A 490 -8.67 -16.44 -42.32
CA ARG A 490 -8.52 -15.68 -43.57
C ARG A 490 -9.79 -15.58 -44.43
N ALA A 491 -10.98 -15.72 -43.85
CA ALA A 491 -12.23 -15.43 -44.56
C ALA A 491 -12.31 -13.92 -44.90
N LEU A 492 -12.57 -13.55 -46.16
CA LEU A 492 -12.62 -12.15 -46.64
C LEU A 492 -11.35 -11.32 -46.35
N VAL A 493 -10.17 -11.92 -46.44
CA VAL A 493 -8.88 -11.27 -46.10
C VAL A 493 -8.43 -10.17 -47.07
N SER A 494 -9.04 -10.04 -48.25
CA SER A 494 -8.64 -9.08 -49.29
C SER A 494 -9.69 -8.00 -49.56
N PHE A 495 -10.60 -7.76 -48.62
CA PHE A 495 -11.68 -6.79 -48.86
C PHE A 495 -11.17 -5.34 -48.92
N THR A 496 -11.80 -4.56 -49.79
CA THR A 496 -11.53 -3.12 -49.97
C THR A 496 -12.82 -2.34 -49.75
N SER A 497 -13.66 -2.12 -50.77
CA SER A 497 -14.93 -1.39 -50.64
C SER A 497 -16.18 -2.27 -50.72
N GLY A 498 -16.03 -3.60 -50.86
CA GLY A 498 -17.15 -4.53 -50.94
C GLY A 498 -17.91 -4.68 -49.63
N GLY A 499 -19.25 -4.69 -49.67
CA GLY A 499 -20.11 -4.75 -48.49
C GLY A 499 -21.17 -5.85 -48.54
N HIS A 500 -21.83 -6.11 -47.42
CA HIS A 500 -22.91 -7.11 -47.29
C HIS A 500 -22.49 -8.55 -47.70
N ASN A 501 -21.22 -8.92 -47.54
CA ASN A 501 -20.76 -10.28 -47.85
C ASN A 501 -20.79 -11.17 -46.60
N LEU A 502 -21.26 -12.41 -46.74
CA LEU A 502 -21.15 -13.47 -45.74
C LEU A 502 -20.17 -14.53 -46.25
N ALA A 503 -19.09 -14.77 -45.51
CA ALA A 503 -18.10 -15.81 -45.78
C ALA A 503 -17.86 -16.66 -44.54
N MET A 504 -18.06 -17.97 -44.63
CA MET A 504 -17.83 -18.89 -43.51
C MET A 504 -17.00 -20.09 -43.94
N GLY A 505 -15.84 -20.30 -43.31
CA GLY A 505 -14.91 -21.37 -43.59
C GLY A 505 -13.44 -20.92 -43.66
N TYR A 506 -12.55 -21.87 -43.92
CA TYR A 506 -11.13 -21.60 -44.15
C TYR A 506 -10.93 -21.00 -45.55
N GLU A 507 -10.32 -19.80 -45.62
CA GLU A 507 -10.02 -19.07 -46.87
C GLU A 507 -11.23 -18.92 -47.79
N THR A 508 -12.40 -18.68 -47.21
CA THR A 508 -13.66 -18.46 -47.94
C THR A 508 -13.74 -17.01 -48.41
N GLY A 509 -13.99 -16.79 -49.70
CA GLY A 509 -14.08 -15.44 -50.29
C GLY A 509 -12.81 -14.60 -50.12
N ASP A 510 -11.65 -15.24 -49.99
CA ASP A 510 -10.37 -14.59 -49.69
C ASP A 510 -9.91 -13.60 -50.76
N ALA A 511 -10.40 -13.72 -52.00
CA ALA A 511 -10.12 -12.78 -53.09
C ALA A 511 -11.14 -11.63 -53.23
N VAL A 512 -12.22 -11.59 -52.43
CA VAL A 512 -13.26 -10.54 -52.55
C VAL A 512 -12.68 -9.18 -52.21
N THR A 513 -12.65 -8.28 -53.19
CA THR A 513 -12.14 -6.90 -53.05
C THR A 513 -13.31 -5.89 -52.98
N THR A 514 -14.06 -5.75 -54.07
CA THR A 514 -15.17 -4.78 -54.22
C THR A 514 -16.52 -5.43 -54.41
N GLY A 515 -16.57 -6.77 -54.48
CA GLY A 515 -17.81 -7.54 -54.60
C GLY A 515 -18.78 -7.29 -53.45
N ILE A 516 -20.07 -7.25 -53.75
CA ILE A 516 -21.17 -6.92 -52.80
C ILE A 516 -22.17 -8.07 -52.73
N GLY A 517 -22.70 -8.34 -51.54
CA GLY A 517 -23.89 -9.18 -51.38
C GLY A 517 -23.66 -10.67 -51.64
N ASN A 518 -22.42 -11.15 -51.51
CA ASN A 518 -22.10 -12.56 -51.74
C ASN A 518 -22.35 -13.40 -50.47
N THR A 519 -22.89 -14.61 -50.64
CA THR A 519 -23.02 -15.62 -49.57
C THR A 519 -22.14 -16.82 -49.91
N MET A 520 -21.09 -17.06 -49.13
CA MET A 520 -20.10 -18.11 -49.36
C MET A 520 -19.92 -18.94 -48.09
N LEU A 521 -20.22 -20.23 -48.16
CA LEU A 521 -20.20 -21.14 -47.02
C LEU A 521 -19.42 -22.40 -47.40
N GLY A 522 -18.26 -22.64 -46.79
CA GLY A 522 -17.38 -23.77 -47.06
C GLY A 522 -15.93 -23.34 -47.34
N SER A 523 -14.98 -24.21 -47.01
CA SER A 523 -13.56 -23.92 -47.22
C SER A 523 -13.23 -23.72 -48.71
N TYR A 524 -12.53 -22.63 -49.02
CA TYR A 524 -12.23 -22.14 -50.39
C TYR A 524 -13.46 -21.83 -51.26
N ALA A 525 -14.65 -21.70 -50.68
CA ALA A 525 -15.82 -21.29 -51.47
C ALA A 525 -15.64 -19.82 -51.95
N GLY A 526 -15.87 -19.57 -53.24
CA GLY A 526 -15.79 -18.24 -53.84
C GLY A 526 -14.41 -17.58 -53.83
N SER A 527 -13.32 -18.35 -53.74
CA SER A 527 -11.93 -17.83 -53.65
C SER A 527 -11.39 -17.08 -54.88
N ALA A 528 -12.17 -16.96 -55.96
CA ALA A 528 -11.79 -16.21 -57.15
C ALA A 528 -12.68 -14.98 -57.43
N PHE A 529 -13.71 -14.73 -56.62
CA PHE A 529 -14.58 -13.57 -56.82
C PHE A 529 -13.90 -12.28 -56.37
N SER A 530 -13.26 -11.55 -57.27
CA SER A 530 -12.67 -10.24 -56.93
C SER A 530 -13.71 -9.12 -56.84
N THR A 531 -14.53 -8.96 -57.88
CA THR A 531 -15.52 -7.88 -58.05
C THR A 531 -16.95 -8.37 -58.28
N GLY A 532 -17.15 -9.70 -58.20
CA GLY A 532 -18.45 -10.34 -58.41
C GLY A 532 -19.46 -9.99 -57.32
N ASN A 533 -20.70 -9.71 -57.72
CA ASN A 533 -21.79 -9.35 -56.83
C ASN A 533 -22.86 -10.45 -56.75
N TYR A 534 -23.56 -10.53 -55.62
CA TYR A 534 -24.77 -11.34 -55.44
C TYR A 534 -24.60 -12.83 -55.79
N ASN A 535 -23.42 -13.38 -55.52
CA ASN A 535 -23.14 -14.80 -55.73
C ASN A 535 -23.49 -15.62 -54.49
N VAL A 536 -23.93 -16.86 -54.69
CA VAL A 536 -24.18 -17.85 -53.63
C VAL A 536 -23.32 -19.08 -53.86
N CYS A 537 -22.39 -19.36 -52.95
CA CYS A 537 -21.54 -20.56 -52.95
C CYS A 537 -21.74 -21.38 -51.67
N LEU A 538 -22.07 -22.66 -51.80
CA LEU A 538 -22.29 -23.57 -50.69
C LEU A 538 -21.56 -24.90 -50.88
N GLY A 539 -20.57 -25.15 -50.02
CA GLY A 539 -19.76 -26.37 -49.88
C GLY A 539 -18.26 -26.15 -50.18
N HIS A 540 -17.45 -27.19 -49.94
CA HIS A 540 -15.99 -27.10 -50.11
C HIS A 540 -15.61 -26.84 -51.58
N ARG A 541 -14.86 -25.76 -51.83
CA ARG A 541 -14.47 -25.28 -53.16
C ARG A 541 -15.64 -24.92 -54.10
N ALA A 542 -16.82 -24.62 -53.56
CA ALA A 542 -17.93 -24.15 -54.39
C ALA A 542 -17.58 -22.79 -55.05
N GLY A 543 -17.51 -22.75 -56.38
CA GLY A 543 -17.18 -21.53 -57.13
C GLY A 543 -15.75 -21.01 -56.92
N ASP A 544 -14.80 -21.89 -56.57
CA ASP A 544 -13.42 -21.50 -56.20
C ASP A 544 -12.60 -20.86 -57.34
N THR A 545 -12.97 -21.12 -58.60
CA THR A 545 -12.41 -20.49 -59.80
C THR A 545 -13.40 -19.56 -60.53
N ALA A 546 -14.61 -19.39 -59.97
CA ALA A 546 -15.66 -18.63 -60.62
C ALA A 546 -15.38 -17.12 -60.53
N THR A 547 -15.76 -16.42 -61.59
CA THR A 547 -15.72 -14.95 -61.68
C THR A 547 -17.07 -14.43 -62.16
N GLY A 548 -17.36 -13.16 -61.91
CA GLY A 548 -18.63 -12.52 -62.29
C GLY A 548 -19.68 -12.49 -61.20
N SER A 549 -20.89 -12.06 -61.56
CA SER A 549 -21.98 -11.76 -60.63
C SER A 549 -23.19 -12.67 -60.84
N ASN A 550 -24.09 -12.67 -59.86
CA ASN A 550 -25.39 -13.32 -59.90
C ASN A 550 -25.30 -14.82 -60.16
N LYS A 551 -24.29 -15.50 -59.62
CA LYS A 551 -24.09 -16.94 -59.78
C LYS A 551 -24.56 -17.75 -58.58
N LEU A 552 -25.00 -18.97 -58.83
CA LEU A 552 -25.27 -19.99 -57.81
C LEU A 552 -24.30 -21.17 -58.01
N TYR A 553 -23.65 -21.61 -56.93
CA TYR A 553 -22.81 -22.80 -56.87
C TYR A 553 -23.10 -23.58 -55.58
N ILE A 554 -23.74 -24.74 -55.69
CA ILE A 554 -23.90 -25.67 -54.58
C ILE A 554 -23.17 -26.95 -54.94
N HIS A 555 -22.05 -27.19 -54.25
CA HIS A 555 -21.13 -28.28 -54.58
C HIS A 555 -20.11 -28.53 -53.46
N ALA A 556 -19.56 -29.75 -53.41
CA ALA A 556 -18.40 -30.06 -52.59
C ALA A 556 -17.45 -30.94 -53.40
N SER A 557 -16.20 -30.51 -53.55
CA SER A 557 -15.17 -31.23 -54.30
C SER A 557 -13.79 -31.07 -53.69
N SER A 558 -12.94 -32.09 -53.84
CA SER A 558 -11.51 -32.03 -53.52
C SER A 558 -10.68 -31.33 -54.60
N SER A 559 -11.23 -31.18 -55.80
CA SER A 559 -10.57 -30.62 -56.99
C SER A 559 -11.05 -29.19 -57.25
N SER A 560 -10.12 -28.32 -57.63
CA SER A 560 -10.42 -26.94 -58.04
C SER A 560 -11.13 -26.89 -59.38
N GLY A 561 -12.08 -25.96 -59.53
CA GLY A 561 -12.84 -25.77 -60.77
C GLY A 561 -13.78 -26.91 -61.14
N ALA A 562 -14.18 -27.74 -60.16
CA ALA A 562 -15.12 -28.83 -60.37
C ALA A 562 -16.49 -28.31 -60.82
N THR A 563 -17.18 -29.10 -61.65
CA THR A 563 -18.53 -28.77 -62.10
C THR A 563 -19.50 -28.87 -60.91
N PRO A 564 -20.32 -27.82 -60.66
CA PRO A 564 -21.19 -27.83 -59.51
C PRO A 564 -22.32 -28.85 -59.66
N LEU A 565 -22.78 -29.39 -58.53
CA LEU A 565 -23.96 -30.26 -58.50
C LEU A 565 -25.20 -29.44 -58.88
N LEU A 566 -25.34 -28.24 -58.29
CA LEU A 566 -26.29 -27.23 -58.73
C LEU A 566 -25.52 -25.96 -59.07
N GLY A 567 -25.61 -25.52 -60.32
CA GLY A 567 -24.98 -24.30 -60.82
C GLY A 567 -26.03 -23.39 -61.45
N GLY A 568 -25.88 -22.07 -61.43
CA GLY A 568 -26.90 -21.22 -62.04
C GLY A 568 -26.54 -19.75 -62.15
N GLU A 569 -27.45 -19.01 -62.77
CA GLU A 569 -27.37 -17.56 -62.94
C GLU A 569 -28.72 -16.93 -62.57
N PHE A 570 -28.73 -16.10 -61.52
CA PHE A 570 -29.94 -15.45 -61.01
C PHE A 570 -30.55 -14.48 -62.03
N ASP A 571 -29.72 -13.67 -62.71
CA ASP A 571 -30.20 -12.67 -63.68
C ASP A 571 -30.91 -13.31 -64.87
N ASN A 572 -30.38 -14.44 -65.33
CA ASN A 572 -30.94 -15.21 -66.44
C ASN A 572 -31.97 -16.24 -65.97
N ARG A 573 -32.29 -16.28 -64.68
CA ARG A 573 -33.21 -17.25 -64.05
C ARG A 573 -32.90 -18.70 -64.47
N ASN A 574 -31.62 -19.04 -64.51
CA ASN A 574 -31.14 -20.32 -65.03
C ASN A 574 -30.60 -21.18 -63.88
N LEU A 575 -31.07 -22.43 -63.81
CA LEU A 575 -30.59 -23.43 -62.87
C LEU A 575 -30.17 -24.70 -63.62
N GLY A 576 -28.91 -25.06 -63.43
CA GLY A 576 -28.22 -26.21 -63.96
C GLY A 576 -27.98 -27.31 -62.93
N VAL A 577 -27.95 -28.57 -63.37
CA VAL A 577 -27.56 -29.73 -62.56
C VAL A 577 -26.34 -30.41 -63.20
N ASN A 578 -25.33 -30.76 -62.39
CA ASN A 578 -24.08 -31.40 -62.83
C ASN A 578 -23.38 -30.67 -64.01
N GLY A 579 -23.23 -29.35 -63.90
CA GLY A 579 -22.54 -28.51 -64.88
C GLY A 579 -23.29 -28.24 -66.19
N SER A 580 -24.51 -28.77 -66.36
CA SER A 580 -25.33 -28.47 -67.53
C SER A 580 -26.03 -27.12 -67.35
N SER A 581 -25.80 -26.15 -68.22
CA SER A 581 -26.55 -24.88 -68.25
C SER A 581 -27.89 -25.12 -68.95
N TYR A 582 -29.02 -24.86 -68.28
CA TYR A 582 -30.35 -25.19 -68.79
C TYR A 582 -31.19 -23.96 -69.14
N GLY A 583 -30.58 -23.01 -69.85
CA GLY A 583 -31.32 -22.12 -70.75
C GLY A 583 -31.71 -20.73 -70.23
N SER A 584 -31.99 -19.89 -71.21
CA SER A 584 -32.21 -18.44 -71.19
C SER A 584 -33.54 -17.98 -70.57
N GLY A 585 -33.83 -18.36 -69.33
CA GLY A 585 -34.90 -17.73 -68.55
C GLY A 585 -36.33 -18.18 -68.82
N GLN A 586 -36.55 -19.40 -69.31
CA GLN A 586 -37.88 -20.02 -69.33
C GLN A 586 -37.93 -21.09 -68.25
N GLY A 587 -38.86 -20.99 -67.30
CA GLY A 587 -39.00 -21.88 -66.13
C GLY A 587 -39.33 -23.33 -66.47
N VAL A 588 -38.40 -24.01 -67.17
CA VAL A 588 -38.51 -25.36 -67.70
C VAL A 588 -37.51 -26.24 -66.96
N VAL A 589 -37.99 -27.32 -66.35
CA VAL A 589 -37.14 -28.37 -65.78
C VAL A 589 -36.74 -29.30 -66.92
N PHE A 590 -35.48 -29.22 -67.35
CA PHE A 590 -34.97 -30.12 -68.39
C PHE A 590 -34.62 -31.47 -67.77
N ILE A 591 -35.36 -32.51 -68.15
CA ILE A 591 -35.05 -33.89 -67.79
C ILE A 591 -34.31 -34.52 -68.97
N ALA A 592 -33.08 -35.00 -68.74
CA ALA A 592 -32.29 -35.64 -69.79
C ALA A 592 -33.04 -36.85 -70.38
N ASP A 593 -33.03 -36.95 -71.71
CA ASP A 593 -33.56 -38.12 -72.41
C ASP A 593 -32.73 -39.36 -72.05
N ARG A 594 -33.41 -40.37 -71.51
CA ARG A 594 -32.79 -41.61 -71.07
C ARG A 594 -32.89 -42.62 -72.20
N VAL A 595 -31.79 -43.35 -72.43
CA VAL A 595 -31.75 -44.49 -73.36
C VAL A 595 -32.68 -45.62 -72.90
N ALA A 596 -32.93 -45.72 -71.59
CA ALA A 596 -33.85 -46.70 -71.01
C ALA A 596 -34.54 -46.17 -69.75
N ALA A 597 -35.78 -46.60 -69.55
CA ALA A 597 -36.56 -46.36 -68.36
C ALA A 597 -35.80 -46.71 -67.06
N PRO A 598 -35.90 -45.88 -65.99
CA PRO A 598 -35.32 -46.18 -64.69
C PRO A 598 -35.78 -47.54 -64.17
N SER A 599 -34.88 -48.36 -63.63
CA SER A 599 -35.15 -49.77 -63.27
C SER A 599 -35.89 -49.96 -61.95
N SER A 600 -35.88 -48.97 -61.05
CA SER A 600 -36.57 -49.03 -59.75
C SER A 600 -37.06 -47.66 -59.32
N ASN A 601 -38.17 -47.62 -58.57
CA ASN A 601 -38.69 -46.40 -57.96
C ASN A 601 -38.04 -46.13 -56.59
N PRO A 602 -37.96 -44.87 -56.15
CA PRO A 602 -37.74 -44.55 -54.74
C PRO A 602 -38.90 -45.10 -53.88
N SER A 603 -38.60 -45.44 -52.62
CA SER A 603 -39.58 -46.01 -51.68
C SER A 603 -40.81 -45.09 -51.55
N GLY A 604 -42.00 -45.62 -51.86
CA GLY A 604 -43.27 -44.89 -51.78
C GLY A 604 -43.52 -43.88 -52.91
N GLY A 605 -42.67 -43.80 -53.94
CA GLY A 605 -42.74 -42.79 -54.99
C GLY A 605 -42.84 -43.33 -56.43
N GLY A 606 -42.80 -42.40 -57.38
CA GLY A 606 -42.68 -42.66 -58.83
C GLY A 606 -41.64 -41.73 -59.47
N ILE A 607 -41.28 -41.99 -60.73
CA ILE A 607 -40.22 -41.23 -61.42
C ILE A 607 -40.77 -40.58 -62.69
N LEU A 608 -40.58 -39.27 -62.84
CA LEU A 608 -40.80 -38.54 -64.08
C LEU A 608 -39.49 -38.49 -64.88
N TYR A 609 -39.50 -38.98 -66.12
CA TYR A 609 -38.32 -39.06 -66.99
C TYR A 609 -38.69 -38.86 -68.47
N VAL A 610 -37.74 -38.48 -69.30
CA VAL A 610 -37.91 -38.46 -70.77
C VAL A 610 -37.26 -39.70 -71.34
N GLU A 611 -37.94 -40.39 -72.27
CA GLU A 611 -37.38 -41.53 -73.02
C GLU A 611 -37.87 -41.46 -74.46
N SER A 612 -36.91 -41.34 -75.39
CA SER A 612 -37.15 -41.14 -76.82
C SER A 612 -38.01 -39.90 -77.09
N GLY A 613 -37.66 -38.78 -76.46
CA GLY A 613 -38.38 -37.50 -76.55
C GLY A 613 -39.69 -37.40 -75.75
N ALA A 614 -40.34 -38.51 -75.41
CA ALA A 614 -41.61 -38.49 -74.67
C ALA A 614 -41.39 -38.34 -73.15
N LEU A 615 -42.15 -37.44 -72.51
CA LEU A 615 -42.20 -37.32 -71.05
C LEU A 615 -43.04 -38.48 -70.47
N LYS A 616 -42.47 -39.27 -69.57
CA LYS A 616 -43.08 -40.47 -68.98
C LYS A 616 -43.01 -40.45 -67.45
N PHE A 617 -43.99 -41.04 -66.80
CA PHE A 617 -44.07 -41.23 -65.37
C PHE A 617 -44.13 -42.73 -65.04
N ARG A 618 -43.17 -43.24 -64.26
CA ARG A 618 -43.20 -44.59 -63.68
C ARG A 618 -43.86 -44.51 -62.29
N GLY A 619 -45.12 -44.94 -62.17
CA GLY A 619 -45.84 -44.99 -60.90
C GLY A 619 -45.31 -46.05 -59.94
N SER A 620 -45.74 -46.03 -58.68
CA SER A 620 -45.25 -46.90 -57.58
C SER A 620 -45.38 -48.40 -57.85
N SER A 621 -46.33 -48.82 -58.70
CA SER A 621 -46.49 -50.19 -59.21
C SER A 621 -45.46 -50.62 -60.26
N GLY A 622 -44.58 -49.71 -60.69
CA GLY A 622 -43.67 -49.90 -61.82
C GLY A 622 -44.31 -49.63 -63.19
N THR A 623 -45.60 -49.28 -63.24
CA THR A 623 -46.31 -48.93 -64.47
C THR A 623 -45.77 -47.62 -65.05
N ILE A 624 -45.44 -47.62 -66.35
CA ILE A 624 -44.98 -46.44 -67.07
C ILE A 624 -46.16 -45.83 -67.83
N THR A 625 -46.40 -44.53 -67.65
CA THR A 625 -47.43 -43.77 -68.35
C THR A 625 -46.77 -42.62 -69.10
N THR A 626 -47.08 -42.47 -70.38
CA THR A 626 -46.67 -41.28 -71.14
C THR A 626 -47.48 -40.09 -70.67
N VAL A 627 -46.81 -39.10 -70.10
CA VAL A 627 -47.38 -37.83 -69.63
C VAL A 627 -47.50 -36.84 -70.79
N ALA A 628 -46.51 -36.82 -71.68
CA ALA A 628 -46.55 -36.08 -72.94
C ALA A 628 -45.79 -36.86 -74.03
N SER A 629 -46.29 -36.83 -75.26
CA SER A 629 -45.59 -37.44 -76.40
C SER A 629 -44.30 -36.69 -76.73
N ALA A 630 -43.44 -37.32 -77.55
CA ALA A 630 -42.21 -36.73 -78.07
C ALA A 630 -42.45 -35.50 -78.94
#